data_AF-A0AAV8XK89-F1
#
_entry.id   AF-A0AAV8XK89-F1
#
_cell.length_a   1.000
_cell.length_b   1.000
_cell.length_c   1.000
_cell.angle_alpha   90.00
_cell.angle_beta   90.00
_cell.angle_gamma   90.00
#
_symmetry.space_group_name_H-M   'P 1'
#
loop_
_entity.id
_entity.type
_entity.pdbx_description
1 polymer ?
#
loop_
_entity_poly.entity_id
_entity_poly.type
_entity_poly.pdbx_seq_one_letter_code
_entity_poly.pdbx_strand_id
1 'polypeptide(L)'
;MPLKLALLLFFITTFISAKVYDRCELAHELKYVYEFSEREIPTWICIIAHESIYDTAAMNPGSGDHGLFQISQVYWCSPPGDGFGCNTPCASFRDDNITDDVQCVKRIFKEHSRISGDGFTAWAVYHLYCKGDTSAYIRNCFENEIENVSLGEEVLPSYLISEKPLDEDDEGYEFPPLPMPPKKTLENIIDNSDGVYKFQQLLTTPRYFESTISIPGATEPLLTRNSVEDVF
;
A
#
# COMPACT_ATOMS: atom_id res chain seq x y z
N MET A 1 3.05 35.36 41.18
CA MET A 1 2.50 34.25 40.37
C MET A 1 2.88 34.39 38.88
N PRO A 2 4.12 34.06 38.45
CA PRO A 2 4.43 33.99 37.01
C PRO A 2 4.83 32.59 36.51
N LEU A 3 4.88 31.58 37.40
CA LEU A 3 5.37 30.25 37.05
C LEU A 3 4.34 29.38 36.28
N LYS A 4 3.05 29.70 36.40
CA LYS A 4 1.97 28.95 35.71
C LYS A 4 1.82 29.33 34.24
N LEU A 5 2.37 30.47 33.80
CA LEU A 5 2.27 30.93 32.42
C LEU A 5 3.39 30.36 31.53
N ALA A 6 4.55 30.04 32.11
CA ALA A 6 5.66 29.40 31.41
C ALA A 6 5.41 27.90 31.12
N LEU A 7 4.54 27.25 31.91
CA LEU A 7 4.22 25.83 31.72
C LEU A 7 3.23 25.56 30.56
N LEU A 8 2.58 26.61 30.04
CA LEU A 8 1.59 26.50 28.95
C LEU A 8 2.19 26.81 27.57
N LEU A 9 3.49 27.14 27.51
CA LEU A 9 4.26 27.34 26.27
C LEU A 9 5.18 26.16 25.94
N PHE A 10 4.98 25.02 26.58
CA PHE A 10 5.46 23.72 26.08
C PHE A 10 4.35 23.06 25.25
N PHE A 11 3.69 23.83 24.39
CA PHE A 11 3.04 23.25 23.23
C PHE A 11 4.16 22.67 22.39
N ILE A 12 4.36 21.36 22.53
CA ILE A 12 5.24 20.57 21.68
C ILE A 12 4.74 20.83 20.26
N THR A 13 5.40 21.76 19.56
CA THR A 13 5.30 21.85 18.12
C THR A 13 5.94 20.56 17.64
N THR A 14 5.14 19.51 17.45
CA THR A 14 5.57 18.34 16.70
C THR A 14 5.90 18.86 15.32
N PHE A 15 7.19 19.05 15.06
CA PHE A 15 7.67 19.26 13.70
C PHE A 15 7.25 18.00 12.95
N ILE A 16 6.21 18.11 12.14
CA ILE A 16 5.84 17.07 11.18
C ILE A 16 6.95 17.14 10.14
N SER A 17 7.95 16.30 10.35
CA SER A 17 9.00 16.01 9.39
C SER A 17 8.41 14.97 8.44
N ALA A 18 8.61 15.16 7.15
CA ALA A 18 8.17 14.24 6.11
C ALA A 18 9.41 13.76 5.37
N LYS A 19 9.43 12.48 5.00
CA LYS A 19 10.58 11.84 4.37
C LYS A 19 10.17 11.24 3.04
N VAL A 20 11.01 11.42 2.03
CA VAL A 20 10.96 10.62 0.80
C VAL A 20 12.10 9.62 0.89
N TYR A 21 11.75 8.34 0.92
CA TYR A 21 12.72 7.26 1.09
C TYR A 21 13.49 6.98 -0.20
N ASP A 22 14.77 6.63 -0.05
CA ASP A 22 15.48 5.88 -1.08
C ASP A 22 15.01 4.41 -1.09
N ARG A 23 14.92 3.81 -2.29
CA ARG A 23 14.38 2.45 -2.48
C ARG A 23 15.04 1.39 -1.58
N CYS A 24 16.38 1.37 -1.54
CA CYS A 24 17.11 0.38 -0.73
C CYS A 24 17.15 0.75 0.75
N GLU A 25 17.13 2.04 1.09
CA GLU A 25 16.99 2.50 2.47
C GLU A 25 15.71 1.94 3.08
N LEU A 26 14.57 2.10 2.38
CA LEU A 26 13.30 1.56 2.83
C LEU A 26 13.30 0.02 2.88
N ALA A 27 13.87 -0.64 1.87
CA ALA A 27 13.97 -2.11 1.86
C ALA A 27 14.75 -2.63 3.08
N HIS A 28 15.85 -1.97 3.45
CA HIS A 28 16.61 -2.31 4.65
C HIS A 28 15.84 -2.03 5.92
N GLU A 29 15.15 -0.89 6.03
CA GLU A 29 14.38 -0.55 7.22
C GLU A 29 13.22 -1.53 7.44
N LEU A 30 12.47 -1.87 6.39
CA LEU A 30 11.43 -2.88 6.46
C LEU A 30 11.98 -4.25 6.87
N LYS A 31 13.16 -4.65 6.35
CA LYS A 31 13.82 -5.91 6.70
C LYS A 31 14.29 -5.95 8.15
N TYR A 32 15.09 -4.95 8.53
CA TYR A 32 15.96 -5.03 9.71
C TYR A 32 15.41 -4.32 10.93
N VAL A 33 14.59 -3.30 10.75
CA VAL A 33 13.98 -2.56 11.86
C VAL A 33 12.58 -3.10 12.14
N TYR A 34 11.82 -3.33 11.08
CA TYR A 34 10.42 -3.74 11.19
C TYR A 34 10.16 -5.22 10.93
N GLU A 35 11.20 -6.00 10.65
CA GLU A 35 11.15 -7.47 10.57
C GLU A 35 10.06 -8.00 9.61
N PHE A 36 9.91 -7.35 8.45
CA PHE A 36 9.09 -7.89 7.38
C PHE A 36 9.72 -9.16 6.83
N SER A 37 8.88 -10.13 6.43
CA SER A 37 9.34 -11.36 5.81
C SER A 37 10.16 -11.05 4.55
N GLU A 38 11.36 -11.60 4.44
CA GLU A 38 12.26 -11.32 3.31
C GLU A 38 11.60 -11.57 1.94
N ARG A 39 10.71 -12.57 1.87
CA ARG A 39 9.97 -12.92 0.65
C ARG A 39 8.91 -11.88 0.25
N GLU A 40 8.46 -11.06 1.21
CA GLU A 40 7.40 -10.07 1.03
C GLU A 40 7.97 -8.68 0.70
N ILE A 41 9.20 -8.38 1.14
CA ILE A 41 9.85 -7.07 0.94
C ILE A 41 9.76 -6.58 -0.51
N PRO A 42 10.07 -7.40 -1.55
CA PRO A 42 10.01 -6.94 -2.93
C PRO A 42 8.62 -6.44 -3.33
N THR A 43 7.57 -7.11 -2.85
CA THR A 43 6.18 -6.74 -3.09
C THR A 43 5.79 -5.47 -2.33
N TRP A 44 6.22 -5.32 -1.08
CA TRP A 44 6.01 -4.08 -0.33
C TRP A 44 6.66 -2.86 -1.00
N ILE A 45 7.91 -3.00 -1.45
CA ILE A 45 8.61 -1.92 -2.16
C ILE A 45 7.93 -1.60 -3.50
N CYS A 46 7.37 -2.60 -4.18
CA CYS A 46 6.55 -2.37 -5.37
C CYS A 46 5.28 -1.57 -5.06
N ILE A 47 4.51 -1.99 -4.06
CA ILE A 47 3.27 -1.31 -3.66
C ILE A 47 3.54 0.15 -3.33
N ILE A 48 4.52 0.41 -2.46
CA ILE A 48 4.88 1.77 -2.04
C ILE A 48 5.31 2.63 -3.23
N ALA A 49 6.04 2.07 -4.21
CA ALA A 49 6.44 2.79 -5.41
C ALA A 49 5.24 3.29 -6.24
N HIS A 50 4.17 2.50 -6.33
CA HIS A 50 2.97 2.83 -7.10
C HIS A 50 1.91 3.60 -6.30
N GLU A 51 1.93 3.49 -4.98
CA GLU A 51 0.98 4.17 -4.09
C GLU A 51 1.43 5.60 -3.73
N SER A 52 2.68 5.77 -3.29
CA SER A 52 3.17 7.03 -2.69
C SER A 52 4.45 7.56 -3.31
N ILE A 53 5.12 6.80 -4.19
CA ILE A 53 6.45 7.13 -4.70
C ILE A 53 7.43 7.36 -3.53
N TYR A 54 7.32 6.51 -2.50
CA TYR A 54 8.19 6.51 -1.32
C TYR A 54 8.06 7.75 -0.39
N ASP A 55 7.05 8.60 -0.60
CA ASP A 55 6.80 9.80 0.21
C ASP A 55 5.92 9.46 1.42
N THR A 56 6.45 9.64 2.64
CA THR A 56 5.70 9.40 3.87
C THR A 56 4.59 10.41 4.10
N ALA A 57 4.64 11.61 3.50
CA ALA A 57 3.58 12.61 3.61
C ALA A 57 2.52 12.52 2.50
N ALA A 58 2.59 11.50 1.64
CA ALA A 58 1.66 11.33 0.54
C ALA A 58 0.19 11.35 1.02
N MET A 59 -0.65 12.05 0.28
CA MET A 59 -2.08 12.16 0.54
C MET A 59 -2.82 12.14 -0.78
N ASN A 60 -3.79 11.24 -0.91
CA ASN A 60 -4.70 11.20 -2.05
C ASN A 60 -6.08 11.73 -1.62
N PRO A 61 -6.43 13.00 -1.92
CA PRO A 61 -7.72 13.55 -1.53
C PRO A 61 -8.92 12.87 -2.21
N GLY A 62 -8.69 12.22 -3.36
CA GLY A 62 -9.74 11.56 -4.13
C GLY A 62 -10.21 10.27 -3.48
N SER A 63 -9.28 9.40 -3.08
CA SER A 63 -9.59 8.13 -2.40
C SER A 63 -9.62 8.24 -0.87
N GLY A 64 -8.97 9.26 -0.30
CA GLY A 64 -8.85 9.45 1.15
C GLY A 64 -7.77 8.59 1.79
N ASP A 65 -6.69 8.32 1.06
CA ASP A 65 -5.59 7.47 1.51
C ASP A 65 -4.38 8.29 1.95
N HIS A 66 -3.68 7.79 2.97
CA HIS A 66 -2.66 8.53 3.71
C HIS A 66 -1.34 7.76 3.79
N GLY A 67 -0.25 8.49 3.65
CA GLY A 67 1.06 8.02 4.03
C GLY A 67 1.76 7.14 3.01
N LEU A 68 2.89 6.59 3.47
CA LEU A 68 3.79 5.75 2.68
C LEU A 68 3.07 4.55 2.05
N PHE A 69 2.10 3.97 2.76
CA PHE A 69 1.35 2.79 2.34
C PHE A 69 -0.07 3.09 1.85
N GLN A 70 -0.44 4.37 1.71
CA GLN A 70 -1.78 4.81 1.30
C GLN A 70 -2.90 4.14 2.12
N ILE A 71 -2.84 4.29 3.44
CA ILE A 71 -3.80 3.73 4.39
C ILE A 71 -5.12 4.49 4.31
N SER A 72 -6.22 3.77 4.08
CA SER A 72 -7.53 4.38 3.84
C SER A 72 -8.23 4.91 5.09
N GLN A 73 -8.62 6.19 5.04
CA GLN A 73 -9.43 6.84 6.08
C GLN A 73 -10.88 6.33 6.17
N VAL A 74 -11.33 5.54 5.20
CA VAL A 74 -12.68 4.96 5.21
C VAL A 74 -12.76 3.76 6.16
N TYR A 75 -11.63 3.07 6.38
CA TYR A 75 -11.60 1.78 7.08
C TYR A 75 -10.60 1.70 8.24
N TRP A 76 -9.47 2.40 8.15
CA TRP A 76 -8.32 2.12 9.02
C TRP A 76 -7.98 3.27 9.97
N CYS A 77 -8.09 4.52 9.52
CA CYS A 77 -7.86 5.71 10.35
C CYS A 77 -9.01 6.71 10.25
N SER A 78 -9.10 7.68 11.16
CA SER A 78 -10.10 8.74 11.10
C SER A 78 -9.48 10.14 11.02
N PRO A 79 -10.20 11.11 10.43
CA PRO A 79 -9.97 12.52 10.71
C PRO A 79 -11.06 13.09 11.64
N PRO A 80 -10.68 13.84 12.70
CA PRO A 80 -10.00 13.36 13.91
C PRO A 80 -10.79 12.26 14.65
N GLY A 81 -10.18 11.62 15.66
CA GLY A 81 -10.81 10.59 16.50
C GLY A 81 -9.85 9.44 16.80
N ASP A 82 -10.32 8.43 17.52
CA ASP A 82 -9.48 7.31 17.96
C ASP A 82 -9.07 6.38 16.81
N GLY A 83 -9.45 6.62 15.55
CA GLY A 83 -9.13 5.80 14.39
C GLY A 83 -9.95 4.50 14.30
N PHE A 84 -10.29 4.06 13.10
CA PHE A 84 -11.12 2.86 12.88
C PHE A 84 -10.31 1.58 13.10
N GLY A 85 -10.05 0.81 12.03
CA GLY A 85 -9.36 -0.46 12.10
C GLY A 85 -7.95 -0.39 12.71
N CYS A 86 -7.28 0.76 12.73
CA CYS A 86 -5.93 0.90 13.30
C CYS A 86 -5.88 1.69 14.61
N ASN A 87 -7.02 2.16 15.12
CA ASN A 87 -7.09 2.97 16.33
C ASN A 87 -6.06 4.12 16.38
N THR A 88 -5.84 4.77 15.22
CA THR A 88 -4.82 5.81 15.00
C THR A 88 -5.40 6.94 14.12
N PRO A 89 -5.10 8.24 14.40
CA PRO A 89 -5.49 9.34 13.54
C PRO A 89 -4.77 9.32 12.18
N CYS A 90 -5.45 9.67 11.09
CA CYS A 90 -4.82 9.64 9.75
C CYS A 90 -3.64 10.62 9.58
N ALA A 91 -3.52 11.61 10.47
CA ALA A 91 -2.40 12.54 10.45
C ALA A 91 -1.08 11.91 10.94
N SER A 92 -1.14 10.84 11.74
CA SER A 92 0.04 10.15 12.25
C SER A 92 0.77 9.39 11.14
N PHE A 93 0.04 8.77 10.21
CA PHE A 93 0.60 8.13 9.02
C PHE A 93 1.23 9.08 7.99
N ARG A 94 1.43 10.36 8.31
CA ARG A 94 1.97 11.37 7.38
C ARG A 94 3.18 12.12 7.93
N ASP A 95 3.86 11.53 8.90
CA ASP A 95 5.15 11.99 9.42
C ASP A 95 6.30 11.09 8.91
N ASP A 96 7.51 11.29 9.42
CA ASP A 96 8.71 10.55 9.01
C ASP A 96 8.91 9.24 9.78
N ASN A 97 8.18 9.04 10.87
CA ASN A 97 8.27 7.86 11.71
C ASN A 97 7.20 6.85 11.31
N ILE A 98 7.56 5.91 10.44
CA ILE A 98 6.64 4.92 9.90
C ILE A 98 6.25 3.79 10.88
N THR A 99 6.49 3.95 12.18
CA THR A 99 6.25 2.88 13.17
C THR A 99 4.75 2.57 13.32
N ASP A 100 3.90 3.58 13.39
CA ASP A 100 2.44 3.40 13.44
C ASP A 100 1.89 2.95 12.09
N ASP A 101 2.45 3.42 10.97
CA ASP A 101 2.14 2.92 9.63
C ASP A 101 2.36 1.41 9.55
N VAL A 102 3.56 0.96 9.96
CA VAL A 102 3.96 -0.46 9.94
C VAL A 102 3.03 -1.32 10.79
N GLN A 103 2.65 -0.85 11.97
CA GLN A 103 1.71 -1.57 12.84
C GLN A 103 0.35 -1.71 12.18
N CYS A 104 -0.13 -0.63 11.55
CA CYS A 104 -1.40 -0.64 10.84
C CYS A 104 -1.36 -1.57 9.63
N VAL A 105 -0.35 -1.49 8.76
CA VAL A 105 -0.29 -2.34 7.55
C VAL A 105 -0.12 -3.82 7.85
N LYS A 106 0.60 -4.20 8.93
CA LYS A 106 0.65 -5.60 9.38
C LYS A 106 -0.74 -6.11 9.78
N ARG A 107 -1.56 -5.25 10.41
CA ARG A 107 -2.95 -5.58 10.73
C ARG A 107 -3.80 -5.72 9.47
N ILE A 108 -3.69 -4.79 8.53
CA ILE A 108 -4.38 -4.82 7.23
C ILE A 108 -4.04 -6.11 6.49
N PHE A 109 -2.75 -6.41 6.37
CA PHE A 109 -2.23 -7.59 5.69
C PHE A 109 -2.78 -8.88 6.30
N LYS A 110 -2.80 -8.99 7.63
CA LYS A 110 -3.37 -10.15 8.34
C LYS A 110 -4.86 -10.31 8.06
N GLU A 111 -5.63 -9.23 8.10
CA GLU A 111 -7.08 -9.28 7.86
C GLU A 111 -7.39 -9.67 6.41
N HIS A 112 -6.70 -9.07 5.43
CA HIS A 112 -6.89 -9.42 4.02
C HIS A 112 -6.40 -10.82 3.67
N SER A 113 -5.37 -11.32 4.36
CA SER A 113 -4.94 -12.72 4.25
C SER A 113 -6.06 -13.66 4.71
N ARG A 114 -6.77 -13.33 5.80
CA ARG A 114 -7.90 -14.11 6.30
C ARG A 114 -9.10 -14.09 5.34
N ILE A 115 -9.35 -12.96 4.68
CA ILE A 115 -10.51 -12.78 3.79
C ILE A 115 -10.30 -13.42 2.41
N SER A 116 -9.10 -13.28 1.84
CA SER A 116 -8.83 -13.60 0.43
C SER A 116 -7.77 -14.68 0.21
N GLY A 117 -7.05 -15.07 1.25
CA GLY A 117 -5.86 -15.93 1.16
C GLY A 117 -4.57 -15.20 0.80
N ASP A 118 -4.63 -13.90 0.49
CA ASP A 118 -3.46 -13.07 0.14
C ASP A 118 -3.58 -11.67 0.74
N GLY A 119 -2.70 -11.33 1.67
CA GLY A 119 -2.73 -10.05 2.39
C GLY A 119 -2.53 -8.83 1.51
N PHE A 120 -1.84 -8.96 0.38
CA PHE A 120 -1.57 -7.84 -0.53
C PHE A 120 -2.80 -7.37 -1.31
N THR A 121 -3.89 -8.15 -1.31
CA THR A 121 -5.16 -7.78 -1.95
C THR A 121 -5.83 -6.54 -1.34
N ALA A 122 -5.32 -6.03 -0.21
CA ALA A 122 -5.78 -4.77 0.37
C ALA A 122 -5.41 -3.54 -0.47
N TRP A 123 -4.36 -3.62 -1.29
CA TRP A 123 -3.84 -2.50 -2.09
C TRP A 123 -4.30 -2.59 -3.53
N ALA A 124 -4.94 -1.53 -4.05
CA ALA A 124 -5.51 -1.52 -5.39
C ALA A 124 -4.44 -1.69 -6.49
N VAL A 125 -3.22 -1.21 -6.24
CA VAL A 125 -2.10 -1.34 -7.17
C VAL A 125 -1.58 -2.78 -7.29
N TYR A 126 -1.85 -3.64 -6.30
CA TYR A 126 -1.19 -4.94 -6.19
C TYR A 126 -1.43 -5.82 -7.41
N HIS A 127 -2.70 -6.03 -7.80
CA HIS A 127 -3.02 -6.89 -8.94
C HIS A 127 -2.55 -6.34 -10.29
N LEU A 128 -2.42 -5.02 -10.40
CA LEU A 128 -2.05 -4.34 -11.64
C LEU A 128 -0.53 -4.32 -11.86
N TYR A 129 0.24 -4.16 -10.79
CA TYR A 129 1.67 -3.84 -10.89
C TYR A 129 2.59 -4.77 -10.10
N CYS A 130 2.09 -5.38 -9.03
CA CYS A 130 2.94 -6.05 -8.03
C CYS A 130 2.62 -7.54 -7.85
N LYS A 131 1.63 -8.07 -8.56
CA LYS A 131 1.32 -9.50 -8.57
C LYS A 131 2.27 -10.22 -9.50
N GLY A 132 3.19 -11.00 -8.94
CA GLY A 132 4.16 -11.79 -9.69
C GLY A 132 5.60 -11.49 -9.25
N ASP A 133 6.52 -11.45 -10.20
CA ASP A 133 7.94 -11.19 -9.91
C ASP A 133 8.19 -9.71 -9.62
N THR A 134 8.51 -9.41 -8.37
CA THR A 134 8.85 -8.08 -7.86
C THR A 134 10.33 -7.96 -7.50
N SER A 135 11.18 -8.94 -7.86
CA SER A 135 12.61 -8.96 -7.53
C SER A 135 13.37 -7.72 -8.00
N ALA A 136 12.95 -7.12 -9.12
CA ALA A 136 13.53 -5.88 -9.64
C ALA A 136 13.48 -4.70 -8.64
N TYR A 137 12.49 -4.68 -7.75
CA TYR A 137 12.32 -3.61 -6.75
C TYR A 137 13.33 -3.67 -5.60
N ILE A 138 14.01 -4.80 -5.40
CA ILE A 138 15.09 -4.93 -4.40
C ILE A 138 16.45 -5.23 -5.01
N ARG A 139 16.55 -5.15 -6.34
CA ARG A 139 17.82 -5.37 -7.06
C ARG A 139 18.90 -4.43 -6.51
N ASN A 140 20.06 -5.00 -6.19
CA ASN A 140 21.22 -4.34 -5.61
C ASN A 140 21.02 -3.75 -4.20
N CYS A 141 19.92 -4.05 -3.50
CA CYS A 141 19.77 -3.59 -2.11
C CYS A 141 20.53 -4.47 -1.12
N PHE A 142 20.68 -5.77 -1.40
CA PHE A 142 21.26 -6.73 -0.45
C PHE A 142 22.58 -7.38 -0.94
N GLU A 143 23.22 -6.83 -1.97
CA GLU A 143 24.42 -7.43 -2.59
C GLU A 143 25.63 -7.53 -1.64
N ASN A 144 25.75 -6.60 -0.68
CA ASN A 144 26.83 -6.61 0.31
C ASN A 144 26.68 -7.70 1.39
N GLU A 145 25.58 -8.45 1.38
CA GLU A 145 25.34 -9.60 2.29
C GLU A 145 25.88 -10.91 1.70
N ILE A 146 26.13 -10.96 0.38
CA ILE A 146 26.59 -12.14 -0.34
C ILE A 146 28.13 -12.23 -0.32
N GLU A 147 28.85 -11.12 -0.26
CA GLU A 147 30.32 -11.14 -0.21
C GLU A 147 30.87 -11.69 1.12
N ASN A 148 30.14 -11.51 2.23
CA ASN A 148 30.52 -12.05 3.54
C ASN A 148 30.24 -13.56 3.71
N VAL A 149 29.59 -14.19 2.73
CA VAL A 149 29.36 -15.65 2.70
C VAL A 149 30.48 -16.37 1.92
N SER A 150 31.29 -15.64 1.14
CA SER A 150 32.23 -16.25 0.18
C SER A 150 33.67 -16.50 0.68
N LEU A 151 33.92 -16.37 1.99
CA LEU A 151 35.21 -16.71 2.62
C LEU A 151 35.09 -17.68 3.82
N GLY A 152 33.98 -18.41 3.91
CA GLY A 152 33.77 -19.47 4.88
C GLY A 152 33.23 -20.74 4.20
N GLU A 153 34.01 -21.80 4.29
CA GLU A 153 33.81 -23.17 3.83
C GLU A 153 32.38 -23.74 3.92
N GLU A 154 32.03 -24.65 2.99
CA GLU A 154 30.82 -25.48 3.04
C GLU A 154 30.68 -26.19 4.40
N VAL A 155 29.85 -25.65 5.29
CA VAL A 155 29.28 -26.40 6.40
C VAL A 155 27.78 -26.42 6.19
N LEU A 156 27.30 -27.56 5.70
CA LEU A 156 25.89 -27.92 5.64
C LEU A 156 25.24 -27.63 7.00
N PRO A 157 24.26 -26.72 7.12
CA PRO A 157 23.65 -26.42 8.42
C PRO A 157 22.92 -27.67 8.93
N SER A 158 23.29 -28.13 10.12
CA SER A 158 22.70 -29.30 10.78
C SER A 158 21.27 -29.07 11.30
N TYR A 159 20.47 -28.22 10.64
CA TYR A 159 19.11 -27.87 11.09
C TYR A 159 18.03 -28.85 10.58
N LEU A 160 18.38 -29.82 9.72
CA LEU A 160 17.51 -30.98 9.50
C LEU A 160 17.72 -31.97 10.64
N ILE A 161 17.05 -31.73 11.78
CA ILE A 161 16.38 -32.70 12.68
C ILE A 161 15.92 -31.88 13.91
N SER A 162 14.68 -31.42 13.87
CA SER A 162 13.85 -31.31 15.07
C SER A 162 12.39 -31.26 14.63
N GLU A 163 11.76 -32.43 14.54
CA GLU A 163 10.31 -32.47 14.66
C GLU A 163 9.97 -32.16 16.12
N LYS A 164 9.52 -30.94 16.40
CA LYS A 164 8.87 -30.61 17.66
C LYS A 164 7.36 -30.84 17.46
N PRO A 165 6.70 -31.65 18.32
CA PRO A 165 5.27 -31.93 18.20
C PRO A 165 4.42 -30.68 18.28
N LEU A 166 3.29 -30.71 17.55
CA LEU A 166 2.20 -29.76 17.68
C LEU A 166 1.53 -30.01 19.03
N ASP A 167 1.74 -29.10 19.99
CA ASP A 167 0.92 -29.05 21.18
C ASP A 167 -0.34 -28.24 20.83
N GLU A 168 -1.48 -28.94 20.85
CA GLU A 168 -2.83 -28.44 20.64
C GLU A 168 -3.38 -27.81 21.94
N ASP A 169 -3.21 -26.51 22.12
CA ASP A 169 -3.97 -25.73 23.10
C ASP A 169 -3.78 -24.22 22.88
N ASP A 170 -4.36 -23.69 21.80
CA ASP A 170 -4.72 -22.26 21.71
C ASP A 170 -6.25 -22.17 21.83
N GLU A 171 -6.75 -21.84 23.02
CA GLU A 171 -8.13 -21.46 23.20
C GLU A 171 -8.38 -20.20 22.37
N GLY A 172 -9.08 -20.39 21.24
CA GLY A 172 -9.37 -19.36 20.27
C GLY A 172 -9.96 -18.12 20.92
N TYR A 173 -9.18 -17.04 20.93
CA TYR A 173 -9.70 -15.72 21.23
C TYR A 173 -10.58 -15.28 20.07
N GLU A 174 -11.89 -15.44 20.24
CA GLU A 174 -12.89 -15.04 19.26
C GLU A 174 -12.97 -13.51 19.21
N PHE A 175 -12.42 -12.94 18.13
CA PHE A 175 -12.44 -11.50 17.90
C PHE A 175 -13.86 -11.07 17.52
N PRO A 176 -14.40 -9.98 18.12
CA PRO A 176 -15.74 -9.52 17.82
C PRO A 176 -15.86 -9.16 16.33
N PRO A 177 -17.07 -9.30 15.74
CA PRO A 177 -17.32 -8.94 14.35
C PRO A 177 -16.90 -7.50 14.10
N LEU A 178 -16.30 -7.27 12.93
CA LEU A 178 -15.87 -5.94 12.50
C LEU A 178 -17.02 -4.95 12.70
N PRO A 179 -16.77 -3.73 13.23
CA PRO A 179 -17.77 -2.69 13.21
C PRO A 179 -18.19 -2.49 11.76
N MET A 180 -19.47 -2.75 11.48
CA MET A 180 -20.02 -2.43 10.17
C MET A 180 -19.79 -0.94 9.91
N PRO A 181 -19.37 -0.55 8.70
CA PRO A 181 -19.32 0.86 8.35
C PRO A 181 -20.69 1.46 8.65
N PRO A 182 -20.76 2.67 9.24
CA PRO A 182 -22.03 3.30 9.49
C PRO A 182 -22.80 3.31 8.16
N LYS A 183 -24.01 2.75 8.16
CA LYS A 183 -24.94 2.90 7.05
C LYS A 183 -25.14 4.40 6.91
N LYS A 184 -24.38 5.03 6.02
CA LYS A 184 -24.72 6.36 5.52
C LYS A 184 -26.12 6.17 4.94
N THR A 185 -27.13 6.69 5.63
CA THR A 185 -28.47 6.77 5.09
C THR A 185 -28.31 7.39 3.71
N LEU A 186 -28.66 6.63 2.68
CA LEU A 186 -28.48 6.97 1.26
C LEU A 186 -29.18 8.28 0.85
N GLU A 187 -29.86 8.94 1.78
CA GLU A 187 -30.68 10.13 1.58
C GLU A 187 -29.87 11.44 1.63
N ASN A 188 -28.63 11.45 2.15
CA ASN A 188 -27.84 12.70 2.28
C ASN A 188 -26.68 12.84 1.27
N ILE A 189 -26.55 11.95 0.28
CA ILE A 189 -25.56 12.08 -0.82
C ILE A 189 -26.21 12.63 -2.11
N ILE A 190 -27.54 12.57 -2.24
CA ILE A 190 -28.22 12.91 -3.50
C ILE A 190 -28.31 14.43 -3.75
N ASP A 191 -28.05 15.28 -2.74
CA ASP A 191 -28.23 16.73 -2.91
C ASP A 191 -26.93 17.50 -3.26
N ASN A 192 -25.87 16.81 -3.68
CA ASN A 192 -24.66 17.47 -4.18
C ASN A 192 -23.90 16.67 -5.26
N SER A 193 -24.59 15.80 -5.99
CA SER A 193 -24.00 14.92 -7.00
C SER A 193 -23.97 15.54 -8.40
N ASP A 194 -23.40 16.74 -8.56
CA ASP A 194 -23.05 17.27 -9.89
C ASP A 194 -21.59 16.94 -10.30
N GLY A 195 -20.80 16.29 -9.41
CA GLY A 195 -19.36 16.08 -9.65
C GLY A 195 -18.87 14.64 -9.77
N VAL A 196 -19.63 13.63 -9.33
CA VAL A 196 -19.06 12.29 -9.05
C VAL A 196 -19.27 11.28 -10.19
N TYR A 197 -20.21 11.52 -11.12
CA TYR A 197 -20.49 10.57 -12.22
C TYR A 197 -19.63 10.76 -13.49
N LYS A 198 -18.59 11.60 -13.47
CA LYS A 198 -17.73 11.80 -14.66
C LYS A 198 -16.49 10.90 -14.72
N PHE A 199 -16.15 10.19 -13.64
CA PHE A 199 -15.00 9.29 -13.62
C PHE A 199 -15.27 7.92 -14.25
N GLN A 200 -16.54 7.50 -14.35
CA GLN A 200 -16.90 6.20 -14.93
C GLN A 200 -17.00 6.23 -16.47
N GLN A 201 -16.92 7.40 -17.10
CA GLN A 201 -16.94 7.53 -18.55
C GLN A 201 -15.55 7.72 -19.18
N LEU A 202 -14.50 7.93 -18.38
CA LEU A 202 -13.12 8.09 -18.88
C LEU A 202 -12.33 6.78 -18.98
N LEU A 203 -12.82 5.68 -18.36
CA LEU A 203 -12.17 4.36 -18.42
C LEU A 203 -12.76 3.41 -19.47
N THR A 204 -13.74 3.85 -20.26
CA THR A 204 -14.40 3.02 -21.30
C THR A 204 -14.16 3.48 -22.74
N THR A 205 -13.24 4.42 -22.98
CA THR A 205 -12.83 4.76 -24.34
C THR A 205 -11.42 4.21 -24.62
N PRO A 206 -11.26 3.29 -25.59
CA PRO A 206 -9.94 2.92 -26.06
C PRO A 206 -9.31 4.14 -26.74
N ARG A 207 -8.21 4.66 -26.19
CA ARG A 207 -7.33 5.59 -26.92
C ARG A 207 -6.63 4.81 -28.03
N TYR A 208 -7.24 4.78 -29.22
CA TYR A 208 -6.49 4.53 -30.45
C TYR A 208 -5.56 5.73 -30.67
N PHE A 209 -4.26 5.47 -30.65
CA PHE A 209 -3.26 6.44 -31.08
C PHE A 209 -3.28 6.45 -32.62
N GLU A 210 -4.07 7.36 -33.19
CA GLU A 210 -4.03 7.63 -34.63
C GLU A 210 -2.79 8.48 -34.93
N SER A 211 -1.73 7.85 -35.43
CA SER A 211 -0.63 8.56 -36.11
C SER A 211 -1.04 8.81 -37.55
N THR A 212 -1.82 9.86 -37.80
CA THR A 212 -2.09 10.32 -39.17
C THR A 212 -0.89 11.11 -39.69
N ILE A 213 -0.04 10.42 -40.44
CA ILE A 213 0.88 11.06 -41.40
C ILE A 213 0.01 11.74 -42.46
N SER A 214 0.10 13.07 -42.54
CA SER A 214 -0.53 13.84 -43.60
C SER A 214 0.22 13.62 -44.92
N ILE A 215 -0.35 12.84 -45.84
CA ILE A 215 0.02 12.90 -47.26
C ILE A 215 -1.07 13.69 -47.98
N PRO A 216 -0.74 14.78 -48.70
CA PRO A 216 -1.74 15.59 -49.38
C PRO A 216 -2.28 14.87 -50.62
N GLY A 217 -3.59 14.62 -50.66
CA GLY A 217 -4.33 14.25 -51.86
C GLY A 217 -4.82 12.80 -51.92
N ALA A 218 -5.95 12.49 -51.27
CA ALA A 218 -6.80 11.35 -51.64
C ALA A 218 -8.24 11.59 -51.18
N THR A 219 -9.19 11.34 -52.07
CA THR A 219 -10.63 11.58 -51.96
C THR A 219 -11.39 10.29 -51.60
N GLU A 220 -12.25 10.39 -50.59
CA GLU A 220 -13.37 9.50 -50.18
C GLU A 220 -13.14 8.03 -49.73
N PRO A 221 -14.02 7.48 -48.84
CA PRO A 221 -13.80 6.22 -48.14
C PRO A 221 -14.56 5.04 -48.75
N LEU A 222 -14.01 3.83 -48.63
CA LEU A 222 -14.70 2.57 -48.92
C LEU A 222 -14.65 1.65 -47.69
N LEU A 223 -15.84 1.39 -47.15
CA LEU A 223 -16.15 0.35 -46.18
C LEU A 223 -15.81 -1.03 -46.73
N THR A 224 -15.07 -1.85 -45.97
CA THR A 224 -15.24 -3.30 -46.00
C THR A 224 -15.03 -3.94 -44.63
N ARG A 225 -16.14 -4.47 -44.12
CA ARG A 225 -16.33 -5.65 -43.27
C ARG A 225 -15.21 -6.70 -43.45
N ASN A 226 -14.68 -7.22 -42.35
CA ASN A 226 -14.30 -8.63 -42.27
C ASN A 226 -14.28 -9.14 -40.82
N SER A 227 -14.67 -10.39 -40.77
CA SER A 227 -14.96 -11.29 -39.66
C SER A 227 -13.73 -12.10 -39.23
N VAL A 228 -13.78 -12.53 -37.95
CA VAL A 228 -13.30 -13.83 -37.41
C VAL A 228 -11.84 -13.93 -36.92
N GLU A 229 -11.75 -14.55 -35.74
CA GLU A 229 -10.62 -15.24 -35.05
C GLU A 229 -9.47 -14.40 -34.46
N ASP A 230 -9.38 -14.37 -33.12
CA ASP A 230 -8.36 -15.14 -32.38
C ASP A 230 -8.42 -14.94 -30.85
N VAL A 231 -8.49 -16.08 -30.14
CA VAL A 231 -7.80 -16.44 -28.88
C VAL A 231 -7.79 -15.43 -27.71
N PHE A 232 -8.57 -15.72 -26.66
CA PHE A 232 -8.14 -16.14 -25.31
C PHE A 232 -9.36 -16.40 -24.40
#